data_AF-A0A6G9SE33-F1
#
_entry.id   AF-A0A6G9SE33-F1
#
_cell.length_a   1.000
_cell.length_b   1.000
_cell.length_c   1.000
_cell.angle_alpha   90.00
_cell.angle_beta   90.00
_cell.angle_gamma   90.00
#
_symmetry.space_group_name_H-M   'P 1'
#
loop_
_entity.id
_entity.type
_entity.pdbx_description
1 polymer ?
#
loop_
_entity_poly.entity_id
_entity_poly.type
_entity_poly.pdbx_seq_one_letter_code
_entity_poly.pdbx_strand_id
1 'polypeptide(L)'
;MLDVLLAVYLWVIVFSFFCWLTTPIVEDEKIRLIQRIDCLKLIQARKVATKLGIRQKIKNKDIPKLELIRLIKIKVETHERKVSQAVDEVLATSKINKRIIVG
;
A
#
# COMPACT_ATOMS: atom_id res chain seq x y z
N MET A 1 20.96 -18.44 40.02
CA MET A 1 20.86 -16.98 39.84
C MET A 1 21.59 -16.52 38.58
N LEU A 2 22.87 -16.90 38.42
CA LEU A 2 23.67 -16.57 37.23
C LEU A 2 23.07 -17.13 35.92
N ASP A 3 22.59 -18.38 35.93
CA ASP A 3 21.98 -19.02 34.74
C ASP A 3 20.70 -18.31 34.26
N VAL A 4 19.92 -17.78 35.20
CA VAL A 4 18.68 -17.04 34.88
C VAL A 4 19.03 -15.69 34.25
N LEU A 5 20.03 -14.99 34.79
CA LEU A 5 20.54 -13.74 34.22
C LEU A 5 21.13 -13.96 32.82
N LEU A 6 21.87 -15.06 32.62
CA LEU A 6 22.44 -15.41 31.32
C LEU A 6 21.36 -15.75 30.28
N ALA A 7 20.32 -16.48 30.68
CA ALA A 7 19.19 -16.81 29.81
C ALA A 7 18.41 -15.57 29.38
N VAL A 8 18.15 -14.62 30.30
CA VAL A 8 17.48 -13.35 29.97
C VAL A 8 18.34 -12.51 29.03
N TYR A 9 19.65 -12.47 29.24
CA TYR A 9 20.58 -11.73 28.39
C TYR A 9 20.63 -12.29 26.96
N LEU A 10 20.71 -13.62 26.81
CA LEU A 10 20.65 -14.29 25.51
C LEU A 10 19.32 -14.05 24.80
N TRP A 11 18.21 -14.05 25.55
CA TRP A 11 16.89 -13.78 25.00
C TRP A 11 16.79 -12.35 24.43
N VAL A 12 17.33 -11.35 25.12
CA VAL A 12 17.35 -9.94 24.65
C VAL A 12 18.19 -9.76 23.38
N ILE A 13 19.32 -10.47 23.28
CA ILE A 13 20.17 -10.44 22.07
C ILE A 13 19.42 -11.04 20.88
N VAL A 14 18.86 -12.24 21.06
CA VAL A 14 18.09 -12.93 20.02
C VAL A 14 16.89 -12.07 19.61
N PHE A 15 16.13 -11.53 20.56
CA PHE A 15 14.99 -10.65 20.28
C PHE A 15 15.39 -9.39 19.50
N SER A 16 16.52 -8.76 19.84
CA SER A 16 17.06 -7.61 19.11
C SER A 16 17.39 -7.94 17.65
N PHE A 17 18.02 -9.11 17.41
CA PHE A 17 18.29 -9.60 16.07
C PHE A 17 17.01 -9.93 15.29
N PHE A 18 16.00 -10.53 15.94
CA PHE A 18 14.71 -10.80 15.32
C PHE A 18 13.97 -9.51 14.93
N CYS A 19 13.97 -8.50 15.81
CA CYS A 19 13.41 -7.19 15.52
C CYS A 19 14.11 -6.53 14.33
N TRP A 20 15.43 -6.61 14.24
CA TRP A 20 16.20 -6.12 13.09
C TRP A 20 15.85 -6.88 11.80
N LEU A 21 15.67 -8.20 11.85
CA LEU A 21 15.38 -8.99 10.66
C LEU A 21 13.97 -8.72 10.10
N THR A 22 13.02 -8.33 10.95
CA THR A 22 11.64 -8.04 10.53
C THR A 22 11.43 -6.64 9.93
N THR A 23 12.31 -5.67 10.18
CA THR A 23 12.16 -4.31 9.64
C THR A 23 12.27 -4.18 8.11
N PRO A 24 13.18 -4.86 7.38
CA PRO A 24 13.32 -4.62 5.93
C PRO A 24 12.08 -5.05 5.12
N ILE A 25 11.33 -6.05 5.60
CA ILE A 25 10.19 -6.61 4.85
C ILE A 25 9.07 -5.57 4.69
N VAL A 26 8.88 -4.70 5.67
CA VAL A 26 7.76 -3.72 5.68
C VAL A 26 8.04 -2.52 4.77
N GLU A 27 9.31 -2.13 4.61
CA GLU A 27 9.69 -0.99 3.77
C GLU A 27 9.56 -1.31 2.28
N ASP A 28 9.92 -2.53 1.88
CA ASP A 28 9.82 -2.99 0.49
C ASP A 28 8.36 -3.05 -0.02
N GLU A 29 7.42 -3.45 0.84
CA GLU A 29 6.00 -3.53 0.47
C GLU A 29 5.41 -2.14 0.19
N LYS A 30 5.75 -1.14 1.01
CA LYS A 30 5.33 0.25 0.81
C LYS A 30 5.86 0.83 -0.48
N ILE A 31 7.14 0.62 -0.76
CA ILE A 31 7.79 1.12 -1.98
C ILE A 31 7.11 0.52 -3.21
N ARG A 32 6.86 -0.80 -3.21
CA ARG A 32 6.14 -1.48 -4.29
C ARG A 32 4.71 -0.95 -4.46
N LEU A 33 4.00 -0.68 -3.38
CA LEU A 33 2.65 -0.11 -3.43
C LEU A 33 2.65 1.28 -4.05
N ILE A 34 3.59 2.15 -3.67
CA ILE A 34 3.73 3.51 -4.20
C ILE A 34 4.02 3.45 -5.71
N GLN A 35 4.93 2.57 -6.15
CA GLN A 35 5.21 2.36 -7.57
C GLN A 35 3.97 1.91 -8.35
N ARG A 36 3.19 0.96 -7.80
CA ARG A 36 1.92 0.54 -8.43
C ARG A 36 0.94 1.69 -8.56
N ILE A 37 0.84 2.56 -7.55
CA ILE A 37 -0.03 3.74 -7.56
C ILE A 37 0.39 4.73 -8.65
N ASP A 38 1.69 4.97 -8.81
CA ASP A 38 2.23 5.88 -9.83
C ASP A 38 1.95 5.38 -11.26
N CYS A 39 1.98 4.07 -11.46
CA CYS A 39 1.65 3.43 -12.74
C CYS A 39 0.14 3.40 -13.05
N LEU A 40 -0.76 3.78 -12.13
CA LEU A 40 -2.20 3.73 -12.38
C LEU A 40 -2.60 4.69 -13.50
N LYS A 41 -3.50 4.22 -14.38
CA LYS A 41 -4.18 5.07 -15.36
C LYS A 41 -5.20 5.97 -14.64
N LEU A 42 -5.56 7.11 -15.23
CA LEU A 42 -6.54 8.05 -14.65
C LEU A 42 -7.84 7.34 -14.22
N ILE A 43 -8.38 6.48 -15.08
CA ILE A 43 -9.62 5.73 -14.81
C ILE A 43 -9.44 4.78 -13.61
N GLN A 44 -8.29 4.11 -13.52
CA GLN A 44 -7.99 3.20 -12.40
C GLN A 44 -7.81 3.99 -11.10
N ALA A 45 -7.05 5.09 -11.14
CA ALA A 45 -6.87 5.98 -10.00
C ALA A 45 -8.22 6.53 -9.48
N ARG A 46 -9.15 6.89 -10.38
CA ARG A 46 -10.53 7.27 -10.01
C ARG A 46 -11.28 6.13 -9.33
N LYS A 47 -11.23 4.91 -9.87
CA LYS A 47 -11.86 3.74 -9.23
C LYS A 47 -11.29 3.46 -7.84
N VAL A 48 -9.97 3.52 -7.67
CA VAL A 48 -9.30 3.39 -6.38
C VAL A 48 -9.75 4.50 -5.43
N ALA A 49 -9.78 5.75 -5.89
CA ALA A 49 -10.25 6.89 -5.10
C ALA A 49 -11.71 6.73 -4.64
N THR A 50 -12.60 6.22 -5.50
CA THR A 50 -14.00 5.92 -5.12
C THR A 50 -14.05 4.90 -3.98
N LYS A 51 -13.29 3.80 -4.09
CA LYS A 51 -13.23 2.77 -3.03
C LYS A 51 -12.65 3.28 -1.71
N LEU A 52 -11.71 4.24 -1.80
CA LEU A 52 -11.09 4.86 -0.63
C LEU A 52 -11.89 6.04 -0.05
N GLY A 53 -13.07 6.36 -0.63
CA GLY A 53 -13.92 7.48 -0.23
C GLY A 53 -13.27 8.85 -0.46
N ILE A 54 -12.33 8.96 -1.39
CA ILE A 54 -11.66 10.22 -1.72
C ILE A 54 -12.56 11.01 -2.68
N ARG A 55 -12.83 12.28 -2.35
CA ARG A 55 -13.61 13.18 -3.20
C ARG A 55 -12.84 13.42 -4.50
N GLN A 56 -13.52 13.25 -5.65
CA GLN A 56 -12.92 13.38 -6.99
C GLN A 56 -13.25 14.70 -7.70
N LYS A 57 -14.07 15.55 -7.06
CA LYS A 57 -14.47 16.85 -7.59
C LYS A 57 -14.15 17.95 -6.58
N ILE A 58 -13.48 18.99 -7.04
CA ILE A 58 -13.22 20.22 -6.29
C ILE A 58 -13.85 21.36 -7.08
N LYS A 59 -14.77 22.13 -6.46
CA LYS A 59 -15.49 23.24 -7.13
C LYS A 59 -16.13 22.83 -8.47
N ASN A 60 -16.84 21.69 -8.48
CA ASN A 60 -17.45 21.07 -9.66
C ASN A 60 -16.51 20.65 -10.80
N LYS A 61 -15.19 20.80 -10.65
CA LYS A 61 -14.19 20.33 -11.62
C LYS A 61 -13.59 19.00 -11.16
N ASP A 62 -13.30 18.14 -12.14
CA ASP A 62 -12.59 16.89 -11.91
C ASP A 62 -11.15 17.15 -11.46
N ILE A 63 -10.68 16.39 -10.46
CA ILE A 63 -9.32 16.49 -9.96
C ILE A 63 -8.33 15.95 -11.01
N PRO A 64 -7.20 16.63 -11.27
CA PRO A 64 -6.16 16.15 -12.16
C PRO A 64 -5.48 14.87 -11.62
N LYS A 65 -4.93 14.06 -12.52
CA LYS A 65 -4.31 12.75 -12.18
C LYS A 65 -3.28 12.87 -11.04
N LEU A 66 -2.38 13.84 -11.15
CA LEU A 66 -1.28 14.08 -10.22
C LEU A 66 -1.79 14.31 -8.79
N GLU A 67 -2.82 15.13 -8.66
CA GLU A 67 -3.39 15.48 -7.37
C GLU A 67 -4.20 14.33 -6.78
N LEU A 68 -4.91 13.57 -7.61
CA LEU A 68 -5.58 12.35 -7.18
C LEU A 68 -4.60 11.29 -6.65
N ILE A 69 -3.47 11.10 -7.35
CA ILE A 69 -2.39 10.21 -6.91
C ILE A 69 -1.81 10.70 -5.58
N ARG A 70 -1.58 12.00 -5.42
CA ARG A 70 -1.07 12.58 -4.17
C ARG A 70 -2.01 12.28 -3.00
N LEU A 71 -3.32 12.43 -3.19
CA LEU A 71 -4.32 12.10 -2.16
C LEU A 71 -4.32 10.62 -1.81
N ILE A 72 -4.15 9.73 -2.80
CA ILE A 72 -4.03 8.28 -2.56
C ILE A 72 -2.75 7.98 -1.76
N LYS A 73 -1.61 8.60 -2.09
CA LYS A 73 -0.33 8.43 -1.37
C LYS A 73 -0.44 8.86 0.09
N ILE A 74 -1.08 10.00 0.38
CA ILE A 74 -1.34 10.44 1.76
C ILE A 74 -2.20 9.40 2.51
N LYS A 75 -3.15 8.76 1.81
CA LYS A 75 -3.97 7.71 2.39
C LYS A 75 -3.21 6.40 2.65
N VAL A 76 -2.09 6.15 1.97
CA VAL A 76 -1.21 5.00 2.24
C VAL A 76 -0.59 5.12 3.62
N GLU A 77 -0.17 6.32 4.03
CA GLU A 77 0.46 6.55 5.34
C GLU A 77 -0.48 6.24 6.51
N THR A 78 -1.78 6.44 6.32
CA THR A 78 -2.81 6.22 7.35
C THR A 78 -3.49 4.85 7.26
N HIS A 79 -3.69 4.33 6.05
CA HIS A 79 -4.51 3.13 5.79
C HIS A 79 -3.91 2.22 4.70
N GLU A 80 -2.64 1.88 4.83
CA GLU A 80 -1.88 1.04 3.88
C GLU A 80 -2.64 -0.21 3.40
N ARG A 81 -3.15 -1.05 4.31
CA ARG A 81 -3.86 -2.29 3.95
C ARG A 81 -5.09 -2.05 3.07
N LYS A 82 -5.87 -1.00 3.37
CA LYS A 82 -7.08 -0.65 2.58
C LYS A 82 -6.71 -0.16 1.19
N VAL A 83 -5.61 0.60 1.07
CA VAL A 83 -5.12 1.08 -0.21
C VAL A 83 -4.59 -0.07 -1.06
N SER A 84 -3.81 -0.99 -0.47
CA SER A 84 -3.31 -2.18 -1.16
C SER A 84 -4.45 -3.03 -1.75
N GLN A 85 -5.45 -3.36 -0.95
CA GLN A 85 -6.63 -4.11 -1.41
C GLN A 85 -7.37 -3.39 -2.54
N ALA A 86 -7.62 -2.08 -2.39
CA ALA A 86 -8.32 -1.31 -3.41
C ALA A 86 -7.56 -1.26 -4.74
N VAL A 87 -6.22 -1.15 -4.70
CA VAL A 87 -5.36 -1.16 -5.88
C VAL A 87 -5.39 -2.53 -6.57
N ASP A 88 -5.21 -3.61 -5.82
CA ASP A 88 -5.18 -4.97 -6.37
C ASP A 88 -6.51 -5.37 -6.99
N GLU A 89 -7.64 -5.02 -6.37
CA GLU A 89 -8.96 -5.26 -6.92
C GLU A 89 -9.17 -4.52 -8.26
N VAL A 90 -8.76 -3.25 -8.34
CA VAL A 90 -8.90 -2.44 -9.57
C VAL A 90 -8.01 -2.98 -10.68
N LEU A 91 -6.79 -3.42 -10.36
CA LEU A 91 -5.88 -4.06 -11.32
C LEU A 91 -6.45 -5.39 -11.82
N ALA A 92 -6.96 -6.24 -10.92
CA ALA A 92 -7.59 -7.51 -11.27
C ALA A 92 -8.80 -7.32 -12.19
N THR A 93 -9.68 -6.37 -11.87
CA THR A 93 -10.86 -6.04 -12.69
C THR A 93 -10.46 -5.59 -14.11
N SER A 94 -9.37 -4.83 -14.23
CA SER A 94 -8.87 -4.36 -15.54
C SER A 94 -8.30 -5.49 -16.40
N LYS A 95 -7.71 -6.52 -15.78
CA LYS A 95 -7.13 -7.68 -16.46
C LYS A 95 -8.21 -8.60 -17.01
N ILE A 96 -9.33 -8.76 -16.29
CA ILE A 96 -10.50 -9.52 -16.73
C ILE A 96 -11.13 -8.85 -17.95
N ASN A 97 -11.35 -7.53 -17.88
CA ASN A 97 -11.97 -6.79 -19.00
C ASN A 97 -11.12 -6.88 -20.28
N LYS A 98 -9.79 -6.91 -20.16
CA LYS A 98 -8.91 -7.08 -21.33
C LYS A 98 -9.00 -8.46 -21.96
N ARG A 99 -9.29 -9.52 -21.19
CA ARG A 99 -9.46 -10.88 -21.74
C ARG A 99 -10.79 -11.05 -22.49
N ILE A 100 -11.86 -10.43 -22.01
CA ILE A 100 -13.19 -10.52 -22.63
C ILE A 100 -13.23 -9.85 -24.01
N ILE A 101 -12.43 -8.80 -24.24
CA ILE A 101 -12.42 -8.04 -25.51
C ILE A 101 -11.58 -8.76 -26.60
N VAL A 102 -10.79 -9.76 -26.24
CA VAL A 102 -9.83 -10.43 -27.15
C VAL A 102 -10.21 -11.89 -27.43
N GLY A 103 -11.29 -12.40 -26.84
CA GLY A 103 -11.87 -13.71 -27.15
C GLY A 103 -13.12 -13.55 -28.02
#